data_AF-A0A1Y5MW74-F1
#
_entry.id   AF-A0A1Y5MW74-F1
#
_cell.length_a   1.000
_cell.length_b   1.000
_cell.length_c   1.000
_cell.angle_alpha   90.00
_cell.angle_beta   90.00
_cell.angle_gamma   90.00
#
_symmetry.space_group_name_H-M   'P 1'
#
loop_
_entity.id
_entity.type
_entity.pdbx_description
1 polymer ?
#
loop_
_entity_poly.entity_id
_entity_poly.type
_entity_poly.pdbx_seq_one_letter_code
_entity_poly.pdbx_strand_id
1 'polypeptide(L)'
;MLERNEIGKKVRRYFIEVEKAYQNKATPINQLDYMQLKLNYLKEQDKKIYALENKTDEIHKEQLKTKHNINRLLSNDRYMTIIAFMNLYGISQKGHHIPSLGKKAKKLSEEQGAFMGAVIDPRYGRVNTYDVEILKQLFNIDDLKVV
;
A
#
# COMPACT_ATOMS: atom_id res chain seq x y z
N MET A 1 45.92 54.88 12.15
CA MET A 1 46.90 54.04 12.87
C MET A 1 47.12 54.64 14.25
N LEU A 2 46.99 53.89 15.34
CA LEU A 2 47.23 54.42 16.70
C LEU A 2 48.67 54.94 16.85
N GLU A 3 48.81 56.06 17.55
CA GLU A 3 50.09 56.74 17.80
C GLU A 3 51.10 55.85 18.55
N ARG A 4 52.40 56.01 18.26
CA ARG A 4 53.51 55.21 18.82
C ARG A 4 53.92 55.64 20.24
N ASN A 5 52.97 56.08 21.07
CA ASN A 5 53.20 56.39 22.48
C ASN A 5 52.85 55.18 23.38
N GLU A 6 53.29 55.18 24.63
CA GLU A 6 53.05 54.07 25.57
C GLU A 6 51.55 53.82 25.81
N ILE A 7 50.73 54.86 25.75
CA ILE A 7 49.27 54.77 25.85
C ILE A 7 48.70 54.03 24.64
N GLY A 8 49.14 54.37 23.42
CA GLY A 8 48.72 53.72 22.19
C GLY A 8 49.13 52.24 22.12
N LYS A 9 50.29 51.88 22.70
CA LYS A 9 50.70 50.48 22.85
C LYS A 9 49.79 49.71 23.82
N LYS A 10 49.37 50.32 24.93
CA LYS A 10 48.43 49.71 25.90
C LYS A 10 47.05 49.54 25.29
N VAL A 11 46.53 50.57 24.63
CA VAL A 11 45.23 50.52 23.93
C VAL A 11 45.26 49.46 22.83
N ARG A 12 46.33 49.37 22.04
CA ARG A 12 46.49 48.31 21.04
C ARG A 12 46.49 46.91 21.67
N ARG A 13 47.19 46.70 22.78
CA ARG A 13 47.18 45.40 23.50
C ARG A 13 45.79 45.04 23.98
N TYR A 14 45.09 46.00 24.59
CA TYR A 14 43.71 45.82 25.04
C TYR A 14 42.78 45.41 23.88
N PHE A 15 42.84 46.11 22.74
CA PHE A 15 42.04 45.75 21.56
C PHE A 15 42.37 44.35 21.03
N ILE A 16 43.66 43.96 20.99
CA ILE A 16 44.08 42.62 20.56
C ILE A 16 43.56 41.54 21.52
N GLU A 17 43.60 41.79 22.82
CA GLU A 17 43.10 40.85 23.84
C GLU A 17 41.58 40.68 23.75
N VAL A 18 40.84 41.77 23.56
CA VAL A 18 39.40 41.75 23.34
C VAL A 18 39.04 40.99 22.05
N GLU A 19 39.74 41.24 20.94
CA GLU A 19 39.54 40.50 19.69
C GLU A 19 39.82 39.00 19.84
N LYS A 20 40.93 38.63 20.49
CA LYS A 20 41.27 37.22 20.75
C LYS A 20 40.22 36.54 21.63
N ALA A 21 39.73 37.21 22.66
CA ALA A 21 38.67 36.69 23.52
C ALA A 21 37.35 36.50 22.75
N TYR A 22 37.04 37.40 21.81
CA TYR A 22 35.84 37.30 20.98
C TYR A 22 35.95 36.18 19.94
N GLN A 23 37.09 36.06 19.25
CA GLN A 23 37.37 34.99 18.28
C GLN A 23 37.34 33.59 18.94
N ASN A 24 37.86 33.45 20.16
CA ASN A 24 37.83 32.18 20.90
C ASN A 24 36.43 31.80 21.42
N LYS A 25 35.54 32.77 21.63
CA LYS A 25 34.12 32.50 21.96
C LYS A 25 33.28 32.23 20.72
N ALA A 26 33.69 32.77 19.58
CA ALA A 26 33.13 32.47 18.26
C ALA A 26 33.78 31.21 17.69
N THR A 27 33.86 30.11 18.47
CA THR A 27 34.14 28.82 17.88
C THR A 27 33.01 28.55 16.87
N PRO A 28 33.32 28.47 15.55
CA PRO A 28 32.32 28.06 14.60
C PRO A 28 31.79 26.71 15.09
N ILE A 29 30.46 26.53 15.10
CA ILE A 29 29.83 25.26 15.48
C ILE A 29 30.70 24.15 14.90
N ASN A 30 31.30 23.35 15.78
CA ASN A 30 32.26 22.33 15.38
C ASN A 30 31.57 21.51 14.30
N GLN A 31 32.19 21.34 13.14
CA GLN A 31 31.56 20.67 12.01
C GLN A 31 31.04 19.28 12.40
N LEU A 32 31.71 18.64 13.37
CA LEU A 32 31.29 17.40 14.00
C LEU A 32 29.97 17.53 14.79
N ASP A 33 29.78 18.60 15.56
CA ASP A 33 28.55 18.85 16.32
C ASP A 33 27.37 19.11 15.39
N TYR A 34 27.59 19.86 14.31
CA TYR A 34 26.57 20.07 13.29
C TYR A 34 26.20 18.77 12.57
N MET A 35 27.20 17.95 12.23
CA MET A 35 26.98 16.62 11.66
C MET A 35 26.20 15.72 12.62
N GLN A 36 26.54 15.74 13.92
CA GLN A 36 25.86 14.95 14.94
C GLN A 36 24.38 15.35 15.07
N LEU A 37 24.08 16.65 15.05
CA LEU A 37 22.71 17.16 15.06
C LEU A 37 21.92 16.67 13.84
N LYS A 38 22.53 16.72 12.65
CA LYS A 38 21.90 16.26 11.40
C LYS A 38 21.68 14.75 11.40
N LEU A 39 22.62 13.98 11.94
CA LEU A 39 22.50 12.53 12.12
C LEU A 39 21.34 12.16 13.04
N ASN A 40 21.22 12.87 14.17
CA ASN A 40 20.11 12.66 15.10
C ASN A 40 18.76 12.97 14.44
N TYR A 41 18.68 14.05 13.67
CA TYR A 41 17.48 14.41 12.92
C TYR A 41 17.09 13.33 11.89
N LEU A 42 18.06 12.82 11.11
CA LEU A 42 17.83 11.74 10.15
C LEU A 42 17.35 10.46 10.84
N LYS A 43 17.96 10.09 11.97
CA LYS A 43 17.56 8.93 12.76
C LYS A 43 16.12 9.04 13.29
N GLU A 44 15.68 10.23 13.65
CA GLU A 44 14.28 10.47 14.03
C GLU A 44 13.34 10.41 12.84
N GLN A 45 13.77 10.91 11.67
CA GLN A 45 12.99 10.79 10.44
C GLN A 45 12.79 9.34 10.02
N ASP A 46 13.85 8.52 10.03
CA ASP A 46 13.76 7.09 9.69
C ASP A 46 12.76 6.35 10.59
N LYS A 47 12.77 6.64 11.90
CA LYS A 47 11.78 6.08 12.84
C LYS A 47 10.35 6.48 12.49
N LYS A 48 10.14 7.75 12.09
CA LYS A 48 8.82 8.24 11.67
C LYS A 48 8.36 7.59 10.36
N ILE A 49 9.26 7.42 9.39
CA ILE A 49 8.97 6.75 8.12
C ILE A 49 8.55 5.31 8.38
N TYR A 50 9.32 4.56 9.17
CA TYR A 50 8.99 3.18 9.51
C TYR A 50 7.62 3.04 10.21
N ALA A 51 7.30 3.97 11.13
CA ALA A 51 6.00 3.99 11.79
C ALA A 51 4.85 4.31 10.81
N LEU A 52 5.08 5.19 9.84
CA LEU A 52 4.12 5.51 8.78
C LEU A 52 3.91 4.31 7.84
N GLU A 53 4.98 3.63 7.43
CA GLU A 53 4.92 2.43 6.58
C GLU A 53 4.07 1.34 7.23
N ASN A 54 4.32 1.04 8.51
CA ASN A 54 3.52 0.07 9.26
C ASN A 54 2.04 0.48 9.33
N LYS A 55 1.76 1.78 9.56
CA LYS A 55 0.38 2.29 9.58
C LYS A 55 -0.28 2.18 8.20
N THR A 56 0.45 2.42 7.12
CA THR A 56 -0.08 2.26 5.76
C THR A 56 -0.38 0.81 5.43
N ASP A 57 0.45 -0.14 5.89
CA ASP A 57 0.21 -1.57 5.71
C ASP A 57 -1.02 -2.04 6.49
N GLU A 58 -1.21 -1.55 7.72
CA GLU A 58 -2.40 -1.82 8.52
C GLU A 58 -3.66 -1.24 7.84
N ILE A 59 -3.61 0.00 7.37
CA ILE A 59 -4.72 0.62 6.63
C ILE A 59 -5.02 -0.17 5.36
N HIS A 60 -4.00 -0.62 4.63
CA HIS A 60 -4.19 -1.42 3.42
C HIS A 60 -4.88 -2.76 3.72
N LYS A 61 -4.47 -3.45 4.80
CA LYS A 61 -5.13 -4.67 5.27
C LYS A 61 -6.58 -4.43 5.67
N GLU A 62 -6.86 -3.35 6.40
CA GLU A 62 -8.23 -2.99 6.79
C GLU A 62 -9.09 -2.57 5.58
N GLN A 63 -8.50 -1.89 4.58
CA GLN A 63 -9.16 -1.60 3.32
C GLN A 63 -9.51 -2.86 2.54
N LEU A 64 -8.62 -3.86 2.50
CA LEU A 64 -8.90 -5.16 1.87
C LEU A 64 -10.02 -5.91 2.59
N LYS A 65 -10.00 -5.96 3.93
CA LYS A 65 -11.08 -6.55 4.74
C LYS A 65 -12.39 -5.81 4.52
N THR A 66 -12.36 -4.48 4.52
CA THR A 66 -13.54 -3.63 4.29
C THR A 66 -14.09 -3.84 2.89
N LYS A 67 -13.25 -3.86 1.85
CA LYS A 67 -13.64 -4.19 0.48
C LYS A 67 -14.26 -5.58 0.39
N HIS A 68 -13.68 -6.57 1.07
CA HIS A 68 -14.22 -7.92 1.12
C HIS A 68 -15.58 -7.99 1.82
N ASN A 69 -15.74 -7.28 2.94
CA ASN A 69 -17.01 -7.19 3.67
C ASN A 69 -18.06 -6.39 2.90
N ILE A 70 -17.69 -5.30 2.24
CA ILE A 70 -18.54 -4.50 1.37
C ILE A 70 -19.00 -5.36 0.18
N ASN A 71 -18.10 -6.11 -0.46
CA ASN A 71 -18.48 -7.06 -1.51
C ASN A 71 -19.47 -8.10 -0.97
N ARG A 72 -19.23 -8.67 0.23
CA ARG A 72 -20.16 -9.63 0.86
C ARG A 72 -21.53 -9.03 1.21
N LEU A 73 -21.59 -7.73 1.53
CA LEU A 73 -22.82 -7.03 1.93
C LEU A 73 -23.57 -6.41 0.73
N LEU A 74 -22.87 -6.02 -0.34
CA LEU A 74 -23.45 -5.40 -1.54
C LEU A 74 -23.72 -6.40 -2.68
N SER A 75 -23.17 -7.61 -2.61
CA SER A 75 -23.55 -8.75 -3.45
C SER A 75 -24.67 -9.52 -2.73
N ASN A 76 -25.86 -9.83 -3.25
CA ASN A 76 -26.23 -10.11 -4.64
C ASN A 76 -25.01 -10.64 -5.38
N ASP A 77 -24.59 -11.86 -4.98
CA ASP A 77 -23.65 -12.75 -5.64
C ASP A 77 -24.13 -13.02 -7.07
N ARG A 78 -24.21 -11.99 -7.91
CA ARG A 78 -24.73 -12.13 -9.26
C ARG A 78 -23.64 -12.59 -10.19
N TYR A 79 -22.36 -12.31 -9.96
CA TYR A 79 -21.30 -12.71 -10.90
C TYR A 79 -20.15 -13.44 -10.20
N MET A 80 -19.83 -14.64 -10.68
CA MET A 80 -18.68 -15.42 -10.18
C MET A 80 -18.04 -16.28 -11.26
N THR A 81 -16.84 -16.80 -11.00
CA THR A 81 -16.19 -17.75 -11.90
C THR A 81 -16.83 -19.13 -11.75
N ILE A 82 -16.72 -19.98 -12.79
CA ILE A 82 -17.21 -21.36 -12.75
C ILE A 82 -16.62 -22.13 -11.56
N ILE A 83 -15.33 -21.94 -11.27
CA ILE A 83 -14.65 -22.62 -10.16
C ILE A 83 -15.19 -22.13 -8.81
N ALA A 84 -15.39 -20.82 -8.65
CA ALA A 84 -15.98 -20.26 -7.42
C ALA A 84 -17.41 -20.80 -7.20
N PHE A 85 -18.21 -20.88 -8.27
CA PHE A 85 -19.55 -21.46 -8.23
C PHE A 85 -19.53 -22.95 -7.85
N MET A 86 -18.69 -23.75 -8.49
CA MET A 86 -18.56 -25.17 -8.17
C MET A 86 -18.17 -25.40 -6.71
N ASN A 87 -17.25 -24.60 -6.18
CA ASN A 87 -16.85 -24.69 -4.77
C ASN A 87 -17.99 -24.28 -3.82
N LEU A 88 -18.77 -23.24 -4.18
CA LEU A 88 -19.91 -22.76 -3.38
C LEU A 88 -21.02 -23.80 -3.28
N TYR A 89 -21.31 -24.51 -4.38
CA TYR A 89 -22.37 -25.54 -4.45
C TYR A 89 -21.86 -26.97 -4.18
N GLY A 90 -20.61 -27.13 -3.74
CA GLY A 90 -20.04 -28.45 -3.42
C GLY A 90 -19.86 -29.38 -4.63
N ILE A 91 -19.79 -28.84 -5.85
CA ILE A 91 -19.59 -29.60 -7.08
C ILE A 91 -18.11 -29.94 -7.24
N SER A 92 -17.81 -31.24 -7.34
CA SER A 92 -16.44 -31.71 -7.59
C SER A 92 -15.91 -31.24 -8.94
N GLN A 93 -14.72 -30.65 -8.95
CA GLN A 93 -13.99 -30.30 -10.17
C GLN A 93 -13.48 -31.55 -10.92
N LYS A 94 -13.30 -32.68 -10.20
CA LYS A 94 -12.82 -33.93 -10.80
C LYS A 94 -13.93 -34.50 -11.69
N GLY A 95 -13.65 -34.60 -12.99
CA GLY A 95 -14.59 -35.07 -14.02
C GLY A 95 -15.20 -33.96 -14.88
N HIS A 96 -15.00 -32.69 -14.53
CA HIS A 96 -15.50 -31.56 -15.32
C HIS A 96 -14.39 -30.95 -16.19
N HIS A 97 -14.64 -30.82 -17.49
CA HIS A 97 -13.75 -30.08 -18.37
C HIS A 97 -14.07 -28.58 -18.32
N ILE A 98 -13.41 -27.87 -17.40
CA ILE A 98 -13.64 -26.43 -17.12
C ILE A 98 -13.61 -25.55 -18.38
N PRO A 99 -12.66 -25.72 -19.34
CA PRO A 99 -12.67 -24.90 -20.55
C PRO A 99 -13.92 -25.10 -21.42
N SER A 100 -14.48 -26.33 -21.49
CA SER A 100 -15.72 -26.58 -22.21
C SER A 100 -16.92 -25.96 -21.51
N LEU A 101 -16.95 -25.99 -20.17
CA LEU A 101 -17.98 -25.31 -19.39
C LEU A 101 -17.92 -23.80 -19.59
N GLY A 102 -16.71 -23.22 -19.64
CA GLY A 102 -16.52 -21.79 -19.95
C GLY A 102 -17.08 -21.38 -21.31
N LYS A 103 -16.90 -22.22 -22.35
CA LYS A 103 -17.49 -21.99 -23.67
C LYS A 103 -19.02 -22.05 -23.63
N LYS A 104 -19.59 -23.03 -22.92
CA LYS A 104 -21.04 -23.16 -22.75
C LYS A 104 -21.64 -21.99 -21.97
N ALA A 105 -21.03 -21.62 -20.85
CA ALA A 105 -21.43 -20.47 -20.04
C ALA A 105 -21.41 -19.17 -20.86
N LYS A 106 -20.34 -18.97 -21.65
CA LYS A 106 -20.21 -17.81 -22.54
C LYS A 106 -21.34 -17.76 -23.57
N LYS A 107 -21.60 -18.87 -24.26
CA LYS A 107 -22.68 -18.96 -25.24
C LYS A 107 -24.04 -18.66 -24.60
N LEU A 108 -24.30 -19.24 -23.42
CA LEU A 108 -25.55 -19.04 -22.70
C LEU A 108 -25.72 -17.57 -22.23
N SER A 109 -24.65 -16.93 -21.77
CA SER A 109 -24.67 -15.50 -21.44
C SER A 109 -24.92 -14.62 -22.67
N GLU A 110 -24.32 -14.93 -23.82
CA GLU A 110 -24.54 -14.19 -25.07
C GLU A 110 -25.98 -14.35 -25.59
N GLU A 111 -26.53 -15.57 -25.53
CA GLU A 111 -27.92 -15.86 -25.93
C GLU A 111 -28.95 -15.13 -25.07
N GLN A 112 -28.68 -14.98 -23.77
CA GLN A 112 -29.59 -14.33 -22.82
C GLN A 112 -29.28 -12.85 -22.60
N GLY A 113 -28.32 -12.28 -23.32
CA GLY A 113 -27.89 -10.89 -23.15
C GLY A 113 -27.32 -10.57 -21.77
N ALA A 114 -26.82 -11.58 -21.05
CA ALA A 114 -26.26 -11.44 -19.71
C ALA A 114 -24.84 -10.88 -19.76
N PHE A 115 -24.52 -9.98 -18.82
CA PHE A 115 -23.20 -9.38 -18.72
C PHE A 115 -22.15 -10.42 -18.33
N MET A 116 -20.95 -10.34 -18.93
CA MET A 116 -19.80 -11.15 -18.56
C MET A 116 -18.64 -10.24 -18.14
N GLY A 117 -18.07 -10.54 -16.97
CA GLY A 117 -16.88 -9.88 -16.47
C GLY A 117 -15.64 -10.77 -16.61
N ALA A 118 -14.51 -10.28 -16.10
CA ALA A 118 -13.30 -11.09 -15.95
C ALA A 118 -12.49 -10.65 -14.74
N VAL A 119 -11.84 -11.62 -14.09
CA VAL A 119 -10.98 -11.45 -12.91
C VAL A 119 -9.62 -12.10 -13.21
N ILE A 120 -8.55 -11.60 -12.59
CA ILE A 120 -7.21 -12.18 -12.68
C ILE A 120 -7.04 -13.16 -11.51
N ASP A 121 -6.86 -14.43 -11.84
CA ASP A 121 -6.53 -15.52 -10.92
C ASP A 121 -5.01 -15.79 -10.93
N PRO A 122 -4.35 -15.92 -9.77
CA PRO A 122 -2.91 -16.18 -9.71
C PRO A 122 -2.44 -17.48 -10.36
N ARG A 123 -3.32 -18.49 -10.45
CA ARG A 123 -3.02 -19.82 -11.02
C ARG A 123 -3.41 -19.92 -12.48
N TYR A 124 -4.53 -19.29 -12.85
CA TYR A 124 -5.16 -19.47 -14.17
C TYR A 124 -5.13 -18.23 -15.06
N GLY A 125 -4.58 -17.11 -14.57
CA GLY A 125 -4.52 -15.86 -15.32
C GLY A 125 -5.89 -15.20 -15.45
N ARG A 126 -6.22 -14.67 -16.64
CA ARG A 126 -7.51 -14.01 -16.86
C ARG A 126 -8.64 -15.05 -16.96
N VAL A 127 -9.58 -15.01 -16.02
CA VAL A 127 -10.74 -15.91 -15.95
C VAL A 127 -12.04 -15.11 -16.05
N ASN A 128 -12.99 -15.57 -16.84
CA ASN A 128 -14.30 -14.92 -16.99
C ASN A 128 -15.19 -15.15 -15.76
N THR A 129 -16.04 -14.16 -15.48
CA THR A 129 -17.13 -14.25 -14.49
C THR A 129 -18.47 -14.19 -15.19
N TYR A 130 -19.40 -15.03 -14.73
CA TYR A 130 -20.72 -15.22 -15.34
C TYR A 130 -21.81 -14.96 -14.31
N ASP A 131 -23.01 -14.65 -14.78
CA ASP A 131 -24.17 -14.47 -13.91
C ASP A 131 -24.47 -15.78 -13.16
N VAL A 132 -24.81 -15.72 -11.87
CA VAL A 132 -25.13 -16.89 -11.06
C VAL A 132 -26.35 -17.62 -11.59
N GLU A 133 -27.34 -16.91 -12.14
CA GLU A 133 -28.50 -17.55 -12.75
C GLU A 133 -28.10 -18.35 -14.01
N ILE A 134 -27.15 -17.83 -14.80
CA ILE A 134 -26.57 -18.54 -15.94
C ILE A 134 -25.80 -19.78 -15.47
N LEU A 135 -25.06 -19.68 -14.36
CA LEU A 135 -24.32 -20.81 -13.80
C LEU A 135 -25.24 -21.87 -13.19
N LYS A 136 -26.32 -21.48 -12.50
CA LYS A 136 -27.36 -22.39 -12.02
C LYS A 136 -27.98 -23.17 -13.17
N GLN A 137 -28.34 -22.50 -14.26
CA GLN A 137 -28.83 -23.17 -15.48
C GLN A 137 -27.78 -24.11 -16.08
N LEU A 138 -26.50 -23.69 -16.14
CA LEU A 138 -25.42 -24.52 -16.68
C LEU A 138 -25.23 -25.83 -15.91
N PHE A 139 -25.40 -25.79 -14.58
CA PHE A 139 -25.24 -26.93 -13.68
C PHE A 139 -26.57 -27.61 -13.31
N ASN A 140 -27.70 -27.16 -13.88
CA ASN A 140 -29.05 -27.62 -13.55
C ASN A 140 -29.33 -27.61 -12.02
N ILE A 141 -28.99 -26.52 -11.35
CA ILE A 141 -29.25 -26.32 -9.92
C ILE A 141 -30.51 -25.48 -9.78
N ASP A 142 -31.56 -26.07 -9.21
CA ASP A 142 -32.73 -25.34 -8.72
C ASP A 142 -32.57 -25.08 -7.22
N ASP A 143 -32.79 -23.84 -6.78
CA ASP A 143 -32.75 -23.44 -5.35
C ASP A 143 -33.85 -24.10 -4.50
N LEU A 144 -34.64 -25.02 -5.06
CA LEU A 144 -35.81 -25.67 -4.45
C LEU A 144 -35.50 -26.98 -3.70
N LYS A 145 -34.23 -27.26 -3.38
CA LYS A 145 -33.87 -28.37 -2.49
C LYS A 145 -32.98 -27.93 -1.35
N VAL A 146 -33.59 -27.22 -0.40
CA VAL A 146 -33.14 -27.26 0.99
C VAL A 146 -34.19 -28.05 1.76
N VAL A 147 -33.92 -29.34 1.98
CA VAL A 147 -34.58 -30.16 3.00
C VAL A 147 -33.79 -29.98 4.29
#